data_AF-A0A932Q9X5-F1
#
_entry.id   AF-A0A932Q9X5-F1
#
_cell.length_a   1.000
_cell.length_b   1.000
_cell.length_c   1.000
_cell.angle_alpha   90.00
_cell.angle_beta   90.00
_cell.angle_gamma   90.00
#
_symmetry.space_group_name_H-M   'P 1'
#
loop_
_entity.id
_entity.type
_entity.pdbx_description
1 polymer ?
#
loop_
_entity_poly.entity_id
_entity_poly.type
_entity_poly.pdbx_seq_one_letter_code
_entity_poly.pdbx_strand_id
1 'polypeptide(L)'
;MLHTTITVEEWETRTALWKAELTDLRLKLMAHDRADLRHMQEGVKLLELASRAHKLFTTTMTPAEKREMVSLVLSNPRIEEGSVRFDYKMPFAMMVNSTEKEKWLGD
;
A
#
# COMPACT_ATOMS: atom_id res chain seq x y z
N MET A 1 -48.72 -17.62 24.62
CA MET A 1 -49.32 -17.85 23.29
C MET A 1 -48.19 -17.94 22.30
N LEU A 2 -48.04 -19.08 21.64
CA LEU A 2 -46.98 -19.35 20.68
C LEU A 2 -47.35 -18.71 19.33
N HIS A 3 -46.52 -17.81 18.80
CA HIS A 3 -46.60 -17.38 17.40
C HIS A 3 -46.04 -18.52 16.53
N THR A 4 -46.79 -19.62 16.36
CA THR A 4 -46.33 -20.81 15.61
C THR A 4 -46.56 -20.76 14.12
N THR A 5 -47.17 -19.69 13.59
CA THR A 5 -47.49 -19.61 12.17
C THR A 5 -47.18 -18.22 11.64
N ILE A 6 -46.17 -18.15 10.77
CA ILE A 6 -45.85 -16.96 9.99
C ILE A 6 -46.87 -16.86 8.87
N THR A 7 -47.46 -15.69 8.68
CA THR A 7 -48.39 -15.42 7.58
C THR A 7 -47.62 -15.32 6.26
N VAL A 8 -48.29 -15.60 5.13
CA VAL A 8 -47.66 -15.52 3.79
C VAL A 8 -47.09 -14.12 3.54
N GLU A 9 -47.81 -13.07 3.93
CA GLU A 9 -47.39 -11.68 3.79
C GLU A 9 -46.13 -11.35 4.61
N GLU A 10 -46.04 -11.83 5.85
CA GLU A 10 -44.83 -11.69 6.68
C GLU A 10 -43.64 -12.45 6.08
N TRP A 11 -43.88 -13.62 5.49
CA TRP A 11 -42.85 -14.40 4.81
C TRP A 11 -42.36 -13.72 3.53
N GLU A 12 -43.27 -13.21 2.70
CA GLU A 12 -42.94 -12.49 1.47
C GLU A 12 -42.16 -11.20 1.77
N THR A 13 -42.62 -10.42 2.75
CA THR A 13 -41.95 -9.19 3.19
C THR A 13 -40.54 -9.45 3.70
N ARG A 14 -40.37 -10.45 4.57
CA ARG A 14 -39.04 -10.82 5.08
C ARG A 14 -38.13 -11.36 3.99
N THR A 15 -38.67 -12.15 3.06
CA THR A 15 -37.91 -12.70 1.94
C THR A 15 -37.44 -11.60 1.00
N ALA A 16 -38.27 -10.60 0.73
CA ALA A 16 -37.90 -9.44 -0.08
C ALA A 16 -36.78 -8.62 0.60
N LEU A 17 -36.92 -8.37 1.91
CA LEU A 17 -35.91 -7.66 2.70
C LEU A 17 -34.54 -8.35 2.64
N TRP A 18 -34.50 -9.65 2.91
CA TRP A 18 -33.24 -10.40 2.91
C TRP A 18 -32.62 -10.53 1.52
N LYS A 19 -33.42 -10.61 0.46
CA LYS A 19 -32.92 -10.58 -0.92
C LYS A 19 -32.26 -9.24 -1.26
N ALA A 20 -32.84 -8.14 -0.80
CA ALA A 20 -32.26 -6.81 -0.97
C ALA A 20 -30.93 -6.69 -0.20
N GLU A 21 -30.89 -7.13 1.06
CA GLU A 21 -29.68 -7.13 1.89
C GLU A 21 -28.57 -8.01 1.30
N LEU A 22 -28.90 -9.20 0.81
CA LEU A 22 -27.96 -10.09 0.14
C LEU A 22 -27.39 -9.47 -1.14
N THR A 23 -28.20 -8.68 -1.85
CA THR A 23 -27.78 -7.97 -3.07
C THR A 23 -26.78 -6.86 -2.73
N ASP A 24 -27.07 -6.07 -1.69
CA ASP A 24 -26.16 -5.02 -1.20
C ASP A 24 -24.81 -5.61 -0.72
N LEU A 25 -24.84 -6.69 0.06
CA LEU A 25 -23.64 -7.37 0.51
C LEU A 25 -22.79 -7.92 -0.64
N ARG A 26 -23.43 -8.47 -1.68
CA ARG A 26 -22.72 -8.93 -2.90
C ARG A 26 -22.07 -7.79 -3.65
N LEU A 27 -22.72 -6.63 -3.77
CA LEU A 27 -22.14 -5.46 -4.41
C LEU A 27 -20.91 -4.95 -3.65
N LYS A 28 -20.98 -4.91 -2.32
CA LYS A 28 -19.85 -4.55 -1.46
C LYS A 28 -18.67 -5.51 -1.62
N LEU A 29 -18.94 -6.82 -1.68
CA LEU A 29 -17.91 -7.84 -1.90
C LEU A 29 -17.24 -7.67 -3.27
N MET A 30 -18.02 -7.50 -4.33
CA MET A 30 -17.48 -7.26 -5.68
C MET A 30 -16.65 -5.99 -5.77
N ALA A 31 -17.04 -4.93 -5.04
CA ALA A 31 -16.27 -3.69 -4.95
C ALA A 31 -14.93 -3.91 -4.24
N HIS A 32 -14.91 -4.70 -3.17
CA HIS A 32 -13.70 -5.10 -2.46
C HIS A 32 -12.78 -5.94 -3.34
N ASP A 33 -13.28 -7.00 -3.99
CA ASP A 33 -12.49 -7.85 -4.90
C ASP A 33 -11.87 -7.05 -6.04
N ARG A 34 -12.63 -6.09 -6.59
CA ARG A 34 -12.14 -5.19 -7.64
C ARG A 34 -11.10 -4.19 -7.12
N ALA A 35 -11.19 -3.79 -5.85
CA ALA A 35 -10.16 -2.99 -5.21
C ALA A 35 -8.89 -3.83 -5.02
N ASP A 36 -8.99 -5.08 -4.57
CA ASP A 36 -7.85 -5.98 -4.39
C ASP A 36 -7.12 -6.28 -5.70
N LEU A 37 -7.86 -6.51 -6.79
CA LEU A 37 -7.27 -6.67 -8.13
C LEU A 37 -6.52 -5.42 -8.61
N ARG A 38 -7.02 -4.22 -8.31
CA ARG A 38 -6.33 -2.96 -8.64
C ARG A 38 -5.07 -2.78 -7.80
N HIS A 39 -5.13 -3.06 -6.49
CA HIS A 39 -3.97 -3.04 -5.61
C HIS A 39 -2.89 -4.01 -6.07
N MET A 40 -3.27 -5.18 -6.58
CA MET A 40 -2.32 -6.16 -7.13
C MET A 40 -1.62 -5.64 -8.39
N GLN A 41 -2.34 -4.99 -9.32
CA GLN A 41 -1.75 -4.39 -10.52
C GLN A 41 -0.83 -3.21 -10.20
N GLU A 42 -1.21 -2.38 -9.23
CA GLU A 42 -0.38 -1.28 -8.73
C GLU A 42 0.87 -1.81 -8.02
N GLY A 43 0.75 -2.91 -7.28
CA GLY A 43 1.87 -3.63 -6.67
C GLY A 43 2.88 -4.14 -7.70
N VAL A 44 2.42 -4.71 -8.83
CA VAL A 44 3.31 -5.14 -9.93
C VAL A 44 4.08 -3.95 -10.51
N LYS A 45 3.41 -2.83 -10.79
CA LYS A 45 4.07 -1.61 -11.29
C LYS A 45 5.08 -1.04 -10.29
N LEU A 46 4.76 -1.09 -9.00
CA LEU A 46 5.66 -0.65 -7.94
C LEU A 46 6.91 -1.54 -7.87
N LEU A 47 6.75 -2.87 -8.00
CA LEU A 47 7.85 -3.83 -8.04
C LEU A 47 8.71 -3.66 -9.31
N GLU A 48 8.09 -3.43 -10.47
CA GLU A 48 8.81 -3.14 -11.71
C GLU A 48 9.63 -1.86 -11.59
N LEU A 49 9.06 -0.81 -11.01
CA LEU A 49 9.77 0.44 -10.76
C LEU A 49 10.94 0.23 -9.78
N ALA A 50 10.70 -0.45 -8.66
CA ALA A 50 11.75 -0.78 -7.68
C ALA A 50 12.89 -1.60 -8.32
N SER A 51 12.56 -2.59 -9.17
CA SER A 51 13.54 -3.44 -9.86
C SER A 51 14.45 -2.65 -10.81
N ARG A 52 13.96 -1.52 -11.34
CA ARG A 52 14.71 -0.66 -12.27
C ARG A 52 15.29 0.59 -11.61
N ALA A 53 14.86 0.93 -10.39
CA ALA A 53 15.23 2.17 -9.72
C ALA A 53 16.75 2.34 -9.59
N HIS A 54 17.46 1.29 -9.17
CA HIS A 54 18.93 1.34 -9.06
C HIS A 54 19.61 1.59 -10.41
N LYS A 55 19.16 0.91 -11.47
CA LYS A 55 19.71 1.09 -12.82
C LYS A 55 19.44 2.52 -13.31
N LEU A 56 18.20 3.00 -13.20
CA LEU A 56 17.85 4.36 -13.63
C LEU A 56 18.65 5.43 -12.87
N PHE A 57 18.79 5.26 -11.56
CA PHE A 57 19.55 6.16 -10.70
C PHE A 57 21.03 6.23 -11.08
N THR A 58 21.63 5.12 -11.52
CA THR A 58 23.04 5.08 -11.92
C THR A 58 23.27 5.50 -13.37
N THR A 59 22.40 5.10 -14.31
CA THR A 59 22.67 5.23 -15.74
C THR A 59 21.99 6.41 -16.43
N THR A 60 20.82 6.84 -15.96
CA THR A 60 19.92 7.65 -16.80
C THR A 60 19.46 8.95 -16.12
N MET A 61 19.31 8.94 -14.79
CA MET A 61 18.80 10.10 -14.05
C MET A 61 19.79 11.27 -14.03
N THR A 62 19.27 12.46 -14.28
CA THR A 62 19.96 13.73 -14.09
C THR A 62 20.22 14.01 -12.60
N PRO A 63 21.15 14.90 -12.25
CA PRO A 63 21.39 15.27 -10.85
C PRO A 63 20.12 15.77 -10.11
N ALA A 64 19.22 16.46 -10.82
CA ALA A 64 17.96 16.93 -10.25
C ALA A 64 17.01 15.78 -9.91
N GLU A 65 16.83 14.83 -10.82
CA GLU A 65 15.99 13.64 -10.61
C GLU A 65 16.56 12.74 -9.52
N LYS A 66 17.89 12.59 -9.45
CA LYS A 66 18.54 11.85 -8.35
C LYS A 66 18.26 12.51 -7.00
N ARG A 67 18.34 13.84 -6.93
CA ARG A 67 18.01 14.59 -5.70
C ARG A 67 16.55 14.41 -5.31
N GLU A 68 15.63 14.44 -6.27
CA GLU A 68 14.21 14.21 -6.03
C GLU A 68 13.95 12.78 -5.53
N MET A 69 14.56 11.77 -6.15
CA MET A 69 14.49 10.38 -5.71
C MET A 69 15.04 10.20 -4.29
N VAL A 70 16.18 10.82 -3.97
CA VAL A 70 16.74 10.78 -2.60
C VAL A 70 15.80 11.48 -1.61
N SER A 71 15.22 12.62 -1.98
CA SER A 71 14.22 13.33 -1.18
C SER A 71 12.95 12.51 -0.96
N LEU A 72 12.55 11.69 -1.92
CA LEU A 72 11.40 10.79 -1.80
C LEU A 72 11.65 9.69 -0.76
N VAL A 73 12.86 9.12 -0.73
CA VAL A 73 13.20 7.94 0.07
C VAL A 73 13.70 8.31 1.47
N LEU A 74 14.44 9.41 1.60
CA LEU A 74 15.12 9.79 2.85
C LEU A 74 14.52 11.06 3.46
N SER A 75 14.52 11.14 4.79
CA SER A 75 14.27 12.37 5.53
C SER A 75 15.58 12.95 6.08
N ASN A 76 15.76 14.25 5.88
CA ASN A 76 16.81 15.08 6.49
C ASN A 76 18.22 14.46 6.48
N PRO A 77 18.79 14.15 5.30
CA PRO A 77 20.18 13.72 5.22
C PRO A 77 21.09 14.84 5.73
N ARG A 78 21.91 14.54 6.73
CA ARG A 78 22.84 15.46 7.38
C ARG A 78 24.21 14.82 7.52
N ILE A 79 25.25 15.63 7.53
CA ILE A 79 26.62 15.18 7.80
C ILE A 79 26.88 15.40 9.28
N GLU A 80 27.10 14.33 10.02
CA GLU A 80 27.46 14.35 11.45
C GLU A 80 28.77 13.57 11.61
N GLU A 81 29.79 14.19 12.21
CA GLU A 81 31.08 13.54 12.49
C GLU A 81 31.72 12.91 11.25
N GLY A 82 31.52 13.55 10.09
CA GLY A 82 32.01 13.08 8.80
C GLY A 82 31.30 11.85 8.24
N SER A 83 30.21 11.40 8.87
CA SER A 83 29.31 10.37 8.34
C SER A 83 27.99 10.98 7.88
N VAL A 84 27.40 10.40 6.83
CA VAL A 84 26.06 10.80 6.37
C VAL A 84 25.03 10.08 7.23
N ARG A 85 24.20 10.84 7.94
CA ARG A 85 23.06 10.33 8.71
C ARG A 85 21.77 10.70 8.01
N PHE A 86 20.93 9.70 7.81
CA PHE A 86 19.59 9.86 7.25
C PHE A 86 18.65 8.85 7.91
N ASP A 87 17.37 9.17 7.88
CA ASP A 87 16.31 8.24 8.23
C ASP A 87 15.49 7.95 6.98
N TYR A 88 14.99 6.72 6.84
CA TYR A 88 14.09 6.38 5.74
C TYR A 88 12.69 6.94 6.00
N LYS A 89 12.03 7.46 4.96
CA LYS A 89 10.61 7.81 5.01
C LYS A 89 9.75 6.55 4.97
N MET A 90 8.56 6.59 5.55
CA MET A 90 7.56 5.55 5.31
C MET A 90 7.08 5.59 3.85
N PRO A 91 6.83 4.45 3.18
CA PRO A 91 6.90 3.09 3.71
C PRO A 91 8.31 2.44 3.63
N PHE A 92 9.31 3.13 3.08
CA PHE A 92 10.67 2.59 2.90
C PHE A 92 11.31 2.14 4.21
N ALA A 93 11.06 2.85 5.31
CA ALA A 93 11.53 2.45 6.64
C ALA A 93 11.01 1.08 7.09
N MET A 94 9.85 0.62 6.60
CA MET A 94 9.34 -0.73 6.91
C MET A 94 10.05 -1.83 6.13
N MET A 95 10.69 -1.49 5.02
CA MET A 95 11.36 -2.43 4.12
C MET A 95 12.85 -2.57 4.42
N VAL A 96 13.45 -1.59 5.09
CA VAL A 96 14.88 -1.56 5.40
C VAL A 96 15.10 -1.93 6.86
N ASN A 97 15.78 -3.05 7.09
CA ASN A 97 16.19 -3.46 8.43
C ASN A 97 17.52 -2.76 8.76
N SER A 98 17.48 -1.46 9.07
CA SER A 98 18.68 -0.64 9.24
C SER A 98 19.28 -0.77 10.65
N THR A 99 20.03 -1.84 10.93
CA THR A 99 20.95 -1.89 12.08
C THR A 99 22.36 -1.41 11.74
N GLU A 100 22.70 -1.33 10.45
CA GLU A 100 24.04 -0.99 9.99
C GLU A 100 24.11 0.47 9.53
N LYS A 101 24.88 1.28 10.27
CA LYS A 101 25.35 2.58 9.82
C LYS A 101 26.68 2.35 9.12
N GLU A 102 26.70 2.46 7.80
CA GLU A 102 27.97 2.47 7.05
C GLU A 102 28.80 3.67 7.52
N LYS A 103 30.07 3.45 7.87
CA LYS A 103 31.02 4.55 8.10
C LYS A 103 31.44 5.08 6.74
N TRP A 104 31.02 6.31 6.42
CA TRP A 104 31.27 6.91 5.10
C TRP A 104 32.68 7.46 4.93
N LEU A 105 33.30 7.91 6.03
CA LEU A 105 34.73 8.13 6.07
C LEU A 105 35.36 6.81 6.49
N GLY A 106 35.98 6.11 5.54
CA GLY A 106 36.98 5.11 5.89
C GLY A 106 38.05 5.76 6.77
N ASP A 107 38.58 4.98 7.72
CA ASP A 107 39.73 5.42 8.52
C ASP A 107 40.92 5.85 7.62
#